data_AF-A0A7C4M4G1-F1
#
_entry.id   AF-A0A7C4M4G1-F1
#
_cell.length_a   1.000
_cell.length_b   1.000
_cell.length_c   1.000
_cell.angle_alpha   90.00
_cell.angle_beta   90.00
_cell.angle_gamma   90.00
#
_symmetry.space_group_name_H-M   'P 1'
#
loop_
_entity.id
_entity.type
_entity.pdbx_description
1 polymer ?
#
loop_
_entity_poly.entity_id
_entity_poly.type
_entity_poly.pdbx_seq_one_letter_code
_entity_poly.pdbx_strand_id
1 'polypeptide(L)'
;MSEEWEEKFFEKGEKRRKDEDLLKTVEEVFDTFTLQALYKLINKKVIDVLYGVVDTGKESRVYWAKSPQGEDLAVKIFLTSTREFKKTVSQYIDGDPRFKRIKRDTRHLVYAWALKEFKNLERAYEAGVSVPKPVAVYKNIIVMSFIGENGVPAPLLKDAEVGDYERMFWKIVDNVKTLYCKAKIVHADLSEYNIMVWKEDPIFFDFGQAVLTSHPNADFFLERDVKNITNFFKKRGVKAEVKSVLAEILGY
;
A
#
# COMPACT_ATOMS: atom_id res chain seq x y z
N MET A 1 9.79 9.50 39.70
CA MET A 1 10.46 9.62 38.38
C MET A 1 9.57 9.22 37.19
N SER A 2 8.31 8.82 37.39
CA SER A 2 7.35 8.52 36.31
C SER A 2 6.32 9.62 36.05
N GLU A 3 6.23 10.66 36.89
CA GLU A 3 5.19 11.71 36.79
C GLU A 3 5.70 13.01 36.14
N GLU A 4 7.00 13.33 36.23
CA GLU A 4 7.59 14.54 35.61
C GLU A 4 7.68 14.47 34.08
N TRP A 5 7.45 13.31 33.46
CA TRP A 5 7.47 13.14 32.02
C TRP A 5 6.14 13.56 31.36
N GLU A 6 5.00 13.39 32.03
CA GLU A 6 3.68 13.72 31.46
C GLU A 6 3.43 15.23 31.40
N GLU A 7 3.88 16.00 32.39
CA GLU A 7 3.66 17.46 32.42
C GLU A 7 4.44 18.22 31.35
N LYS A 8 5.63 17.76 30.96
CA LYS A 8 6.43 18.42 29.91
C LYS A 8 5.90 18.23 28.49
N PHE A 9 4.95 17.31 28.25
CA PHE A 9 4.35 17.12 26.93
C PHE A 9 3.21 18.10 26.62
N PHE A 10 2.64 18.77 27.63
CA PHE A 10 1.37 19.52 27.50
C PHE A 10 1.45 21.04 27.70
N GLU A 11 2.61 21.67 27.49
CA GLU A 11 2.70 23.14 27.49
C GLU A 11 2.54 23.79 26.10
N LYS A 12 1.36 24.42 25.95
CA LYS A 12 1.02 25.77 25.42
C LYS A 12 -0.20 25.70 24.49
N GLY A 13 -1.24 26.44 24.87
CA GLY A 13 -2.65 26.26 24.49
C GLY A 13 -3.01 26.19 22.99
N GLU A 14 -2.14 26.62 22.08
CA GLU A 14 -2.33 26.39 20.63
C GLU A 14 -2.06 24.94 20.21
N LYS A 15 -1.12 24.27 20.89
CA LYS A 15 -0.77 22.86 20.67
C LYS A 15 -1.91 21.95 21.14
N ARG A 16 -2.52 22.28 22.28
CA ARG A 16 -3.67 21.59 22.86
C ARG A 16 -4.87 21.53 21.92
N ARG A 17 -5.18 22.64 21.23
CA ARG A 17 -6.30 22.70 20.28
C ARG A 17 -6.03 21.88 19.01
N LYS A 18 -4.78 21.90 18.51
CA LYS A 18 -4.34 21.02 17.41
C LYS A 18 -4.37 19.54 17.80
N ASP A 19 -3.90 19.21 18.99
CA ASP A 19 -3.91 17.83 19.51
C ASP A 19 -5.36 17.33 19.71
N GLU A 20 -6.28 18.14 20.21
CA GLU A 20 -7.71 17.80 20.32
C GLU A 20 -8.38 17.60 18.96
N ASP A 21 -8.13 18.46 17.97
CA ASP A 21 -8.66 18.29 16.60
C ASP A 21 -8.03 17.08 15.89
N LEU A 22 -6.75 16.76 16.17
CA LEU A 22 -6.05 15.56 15.71
C LEU A 22 -6.56 14.28 16.38
N LEU A 23 -6.97 14.35 17.65
CA LEU A 23 -7.48 13.24 18.47
C LEU A 23 -8.96 12.94 18.24
N LYS A 24 -9.74 13.86 17.66
CA LYS A 24 -11.16 13.63 17.32
C LYS A 24 -11.40 12.40 16.45
N THR A 25 -10.36 11.85 15.82
CA THR A 25 -10.42 10.66 14.95
C THR A 25 -9.38 9.60 15.33
N VAL A 26 -8.78 9.70 16.52
CA VAL A 26 -7.91 8.63 17.03
C VAL A 26 -8.81 7.54 17.59
N GLU A 27 -8.97 6.47 16.81
CA GLU A 27 -9.65 5.28 17.29
C GLU A 27 -8.96 4.75 18.56
N GLU A 28 -9.74 4.23 19.51
CA GLU A 28 -9.27 3.55 20.74
C GLU A 28 -8.32 2.36 20.48
N VAL A 29 -8.09 2.03 19.22
CA VAL A 29 -7.36 0.84 18.76
C VAL A 29 -5.87 1.13 18.50
N PHE A 30 -5.43 2.40 18.45
CA PHE A 30 -4.01 2.68 18.25
C PHE A 30 -3.18 2.47 19.52
N ASP A 31 -2.13 1.64 19.40
CA ASP A 31 -1.14 1.52 20.46
C ASP A 31 -0.28 2.80 20.60
N THR A 32 0.32 2.98 21.78
CA THR A 32 1.16 4.16 22.08
C THR A 32 2.30 4.35 21.07
N PHE A 33 2.84 3.25 20.51
CA PHE A 33 3.94 3.30 19.56
C PHE A 33 3.51 3.85 18.19
N THR A 34 2.29 3.51 17.77
CA THR A 34 1.66 4.00 16.55
C THR A 34 1.31 5.47 16.68
N LEU A 35 0.76 5.89 17.83
CA LEU A 35 0.51 7.31 18.12
C LEU A 35 1.81 8.11 18.05
N GLN A 36 2.88 7.66 18.70
CA GLN A 36 4.20 8.30 18.59
C GLN A 36 4.74 8.35 17.16
N ALA A 37 4.45 7.32 16.35
CA ALA A 37 4.85 7.30 14.94
C ALA A 37 4.10 8.35 14.13
N LEU A 38 2.79 8.46 14.32
CA LEU A 38 1.93 9.44 13.68
C LEU A 38 2.33 10.87 14.07
N TYR A 39 2.51 11.14 15.37
CA TYR A 39 3.00 12.45 15.84
C TYR A 39 4.33 12.84 15.20
N LYS A 40 5.22 11.88 14.94
CA LYS A 40 6.49 12.19 14.25
C LYS A 40 6.28 12.60 12.80
N LEU A 41 5.33 11.96 12.10
CA LEU A 41 4.99 12.34 10.72
C LEU A 41 4.35 13.73 10.66
N ILE A 42 3.49 14.06 11.63
CA ILE A 42 2.87 15.39 11.77
C ILE A 42 3.93 16.45 12.07
N ASN A 43 4.80 16.20 13.06
CA ASN A 43 5.89 17.13 13.40
C ASN A 43 6.87 17.34 12.25
N LYS A 44 7.04 16.35 11.38
CA LYS A 44 7.84 16.44 10.15
C LYS A 44 7.11 17.15 9.01
N LYS A 45 5.88 17.64 9.22
CA LYS A 45 5.04 18.29 8.20
C LYS A 45 4.76 17.38 7.00
N VAL A 46 4.66 16.06 7.23
CA VAL A 46 4.22 15.11 6.21
C VAL A 46 2.69 15.05 6.16
N ILE A 47 2.06 15.04 7.33
CA ILE A 47 0.61 15.05 7.53
C ILE A 47 0.27 16.32 8.31
N ASP A 48 -0.77 17.05 7.90
CA ASP A 48 -1.30 18.17 8.66
C ASP A 48 -2.52 17.74 9.48
N VAL A 49 -3.48 17.07 8.82
CA VAL A 49 -4.71 16.57 9.45
C VAL A 49 -4.94 15.12 9.03
N LEU A 50 -5.29 14.27 9.99
CA LEU A 50 -5.76 12.90 9.77
C LEU A 50 -7.28 12.88 9.93
N TYR A 51 -7.98 12.35 8.95
CA TYR A 51 -9.44 12.17 8.94
C TYR A 51 -9.80 10.70 9.22
N GLY A 52 -11.03 10.32 8.91
CA GLY A 52 -11.59 8.99 9.15
C GLY A 52 -10.93 7.86 8.35
N VAL A 53 -11.25 6.64 8.78
CA VAL A 53 -10.89 5.40 8.08
C VAL A 53 -11.62 5.32 6.74
N VAL A 54 -10.88 5.00 5.68
CA VAL A 54 -11.40 4.76 4.33
C VAL A 54 -11.40 3.29 3.95
N ASP A 55 -10.53 2.49 4.57
CA ASP A 55 -10.48 1.05 4.38
C ASP A 55 -10.01 0.33 5.65
N THR A 56 -10.63 -0.83 5.92
CA THR A 56 -10.31 -1.69 7.06
C THR A 56 -9.98 -3.09 6.57
N GLY A 57 -8.70 -3.42 6.58
CA GLY A 57 -8.19 -4.75 6.32
C GLY A 57 -7.89 -5.54 7.60
N LYS A 58 -7.60 -6.83 7.43
CA LYS A 58 -7.19 -7.71 8.54
C LYS A 58 -5.85 -7.32 9.16
N GLU A 59 -4.95 -6.76 8.36
CA GLU A 59 -3.55 -6.50 8.74
C GLU A 59 -3.21 -5.02 8.83
N SER A 60 -4.07 -4.15 8.29
CA SER A 60 -3.88 -2.71 8.27
C SER A 60 -5.19 -1.96 8.15
N ARG A 61 -5.16 -0.68 8.51
CA ARG A 61 -6.22 0.28 8.20
C ARG A 61 -5.66 1.40 7.35
N VAL A 62 -6.48 1.98 6.51
CA VAL A 62 -6.12 3.13 5.68
C VAL A 62 -7.00 4.31 6.11
N TYR A 63 -6.35 5.43 6.39
CA TYR A 63 -6.99 6.68 6.76
C TYR A 63 -6.81 7.72 5.65
N TRP A 64 -7.81 8.56 5.46
CA TRP A 64 -7.65 9.76 4.65
C TRP A 64 -6.95 10.85 5.47
N ALA A 65 -6.07 11.61 4.86
CA ALA A 65 -5.35 12.72 5.48
C ALA A 65 -5.13 13.85 4.48
N LYS A 66 -4.73 15.01 4.98
CA LYS A 66 -4.25 16.14 4.18
C LYS A 66 -2.79 16.43 4.49
N SER A 67 -2.01 16.73 3.46
CA SER A 67 -0.67 17.33 3.62
C SER A 67 -0.80 18.81 4.04
N PRO A 68 0.27 19.45 4.56
CA PRO A 68 0.25 20.89 4.83
C PRO A 68 0.00 21.77 3.59
N GLN A 69 0.17 21.21 2.39
CA GLN A 69 -0.12 21.86 1.12
C GLN A 69 -1.58 21.63 0.67
N GLY A 70 -2.40 20.89 1.43
CA GLY A 70 -3.78 20.60 1.12
C GLY A 70 -3.99 19.42 0.17
N GLU A 71 -2.93 18.66 -0.15
CA GLU A 71 -3.01 17.47 -0.99
C GLU A 71 -3.63 16.31 -0.22
N ASP A 72 -4.45 15.49 -0.88
CA ASP A 72 -5.06 14.31 -0.28
C ASP A 72 -4.05 13.15 -0.16
N LEU A 73 -3.98 12.58 1.04
CA LEU A 73 -3.07 11.51 1.41
C LEU A 73 -3.85 10.28 1.89
N ALA A 74 -3.32 9.10 1.59
CA ALA A 74 -3.69 7.84 2.21
C ALA A 74 -2.61 7.45 3.24
N VAL A 75 -3.04 7.19 4.47
CA VAL A 75 -2.17 6.79 5.58
C VAL A 75 -2.51 5.34 5.96
N LYS A 76 -1.70 4.39 5.46
CA LYS A 76 -1.83 2.96 5.77
C LYS A 76 -1.06 2.66 7.05
N ILE A 77 -1.77 2.18 8.07
CA ILE A 77 -1.25 1.82 9.39
C ILE A 77 -1.38 0.31 9.57
N PHE A 78 -0.25 -0.39 9.69
CA PHE A 78 -0.24 -1.83 9.97
C PHE A 78 -0.53 -2.12 11.44
N LEU A 79 -1.40 -3.11 11.68
CA LEU A 79 -1.77 -3.57 13.01
C LEU A 79 -0.64 -4.41 13.59
N THR A 80 -0.19 -4.08 14.80
CA THR A 80 1.01 -4.65 15.44
C THR A 80 0.76 -5.96 16.19
N SER A 81 -0.50 -6.39 16.34
CA SER A 81 -0.93 -7.36 17.35
C SER A 81 -1.33 -8.76 16.86
N THR A 82 -1.39 -9.05 15.55
CA THR A 82 -2.00 -10.31 15.09
C THR A 82 -0.98 -11.45 14.95
N ARG A 83 -1.33 -12.61 15.53
CA ARG A 83 -0.59 -13.87 15.39
C ARG A 83 -0.68 -14.41 13.95
N GLU A 84 -1.75 -14.05 13.23
CA GLU A 84 -1.91 -14.36 11.80
C GLU A 84 -0.86 -13.69 10.92
N PHE A 85 -0.43 -12.45 11.23
CA PHE A 85 0.54 -11.71 10.41
C PHE A 85 1.83 -12.49 10.17
N LYS A 86 2.37 -13.15 11.21
CA LYS A 86 3.60 -13.95 11.07
C LYS A 86 3.45 -15.10 10.08
N LYS A 87 2.27 -15.72 10.00
CA LYS A 87 2.00 -16.82 9.06
C LYS A 87 1.91 -16.27 7.64
N THR A 88 1.10 -15.23 7.41
CA THR A 88 0.93 -14.62 6.08
C THR A 88 2.26 -14.11 5.53
N VAL A 89 3.06 -13.46 6.37
CA VAL A 89 4.31 -12.80 5.97
C VAL A 89 5.44 -13.78 5.67
N SER A 90 5.51 -14.91 6.39
CA SER A 90 6.62 -15.88 6.30
C SER A 90 6.97 -16.30 4.87
N GLN A 91 5.97 -16.68 4.07
CA GLN A 91 6.16 -17.14 2.69
C GLN A 91 6.67 -16.06 1.71
N TYR A 92 6.56 -14.78 2.06
CA TYR A 92 7.00 -13.66 1.22
C TYR A 92 8.30 -13.00 1.72
N ILE A 93 8.74 -13.32 2.96
CA ILE A 93 10.04 -12.92 3.48
C ILE A 93 11.09 -14.03 3.33
N ASP A 94 10.65 -15.29 3.28
CA ASP A 94 11.53 -16.44 3.11
C ASP A 94 12.11 -16.43 1.69
N GLY A 95 13.40 -16.11 1.58
CA GLY A 95 14.09 -15.93 0.30
C GLY A 95 14.39 -14.47 -0.05
N ASP A 96 13.79 -13.50 0.66
CA ASP A 96 14.09 -12.08 0.49
C ASP A 96 15.36 -11.70 1.29
N PRO A 97 16.48 -11.32 0.63
CA PRO A 97 17.72 -10.95 1.32
C PRO A 97 17.54 -9.77 2.29
N ARG A 98 16.53 -8.92 2.08
CA ARG A 98 16.23 -7.73 2.91
C ARG A 98 15.83 -8.12 4.34
N PHE A 99 15.37 -9.35 4.56
CA PHE A 99 14.87 -9.81 5.87
C PHE A 99 15.88 -10.65 6.67
N LYS A 100 17.02 -11.03 6.10
CA LYS A 100 18.01 -11.94 6.73
C LYS A 100 18.54 -11.47 8.09
N ARG A 101 18.54 -10.16 8.36
CA ARG A 101 19.09 -9.55 9.59
C ARG A 101 18.03 -8.92 10.49
N ILE A 102 16.74 -9.12 10.20
CA ILE A 102 15.62 -8.53 10.96
C ILE A 102 15.33 -9.41 12.19
N LYS A 103 15.09 -8.77 13.35
CA LYS A 103 14.63 -9.47 14.56
C LYS A 103 13.25 -10.10 14.31
N ARG A 104 13.04 -11.33 14.77
CA ARG A 104 11.81 -12.12 14.52
C ARG A 104 10.64 -11.79 15.46
N ASP A 105 10.74 -10.75 16.27
CA ASP A 105 9.61 -10.27 17.05
C ASP A 105 8.60 -9.53 16.14
N THR A 106 7.33 -9.58 16.52
CA THR A 106 6.21 -9.14 15.67
C THR A 106 6.38 -7.69 15.22
N ARG A 107 6.84 -6.81 16.11
CA ARG A 107 6.95 -5.37 15.83
C ARG A 107 8.02 -5.07 14.79
N HIS A 108 9.22 -5.62 14.92
CA HIS A 108 10.27 -5.42 13.93
C HIS A 108 9.91 -6.04 12.57
N LEU A 109 9.18 -7.15 12.57
CA LEU A 109 8.64 -7.73 11.35
C LEU A 109 7.63 -6.80 10.68
N VAL A 110 6.69 -6.22 11.43
CA VAL A 110 5.72 -5.23 10.90
C VAL A 110 6.46 -4.02 10.31
N TYR A 111 7.48 -3.50 10.99
CA TYR A 111 8.24 -2.35 10.47
C TYR A 111 9.01 -2.70 9.20
N ALA A 112 9.62 -3.89 9.15
CA ALA A 112 10.31 -4.36 7.95
C ALA A 112 9.32 -4.59 6.79
N TRP A 113 8.12 -5.05 7.08
CA TRP A 113 7.05 -5.24 6.09
C TRP A 113 6.55 -3.91 5.53
N ALA A 114 6.26 -2.93 6.40
CA ALA A 114 5.88 -1.58 5.98
C ALA A 114 6.99 -0.94 5.12
N LEU A 115 8.25 -1.11 5.50
CA LEU A 115 9.38 -0.64 4.71
C LEU A 115 9.49 -1.37 3.35
N LYS A 116 9.26 -2.69 3.32
CA LYS A 116 9.25 -3.49 2.08
C LYS A 116 8.18 -2.98 1.12
N GLU A 117 6.94 -2.84 1.59
CA GLU A 117 5.84 -2.34 0.78
C GLU A 117 6.13 -0.94 0.24
N PHE A 118 6.60 -0.02 1.09
CA PHE A 118 6.98 1.33 0.66
C PHE A 118 8.08 1.32 -0.40
N LYS A 119 9.13 0.51 -0.21
CA LYS A 119 10.25 0.42 -1.17
C LYS A 119 9.84 -0.21 -2.50
N ASN A 120 8.93 -1.18 -2.47
CA ASN A 120 8.35 -1.74 -3.69
C ASN A 120 7.48 -0.69 -4.42
N LEU A 121 6.67 0.08 -3.69
CA LEU A 121 5.86 1.17 -4.22
C LEU A 121 6.71 2.28 -4.84
N GLU A 122 7.78 2.73 -4.16
CA GLU A 122 8.78 3.67 -4.71
C GLU A 122 9.35 3.17 -6.01
N ARG A 123 9.80 1.91 -6.05
CA ARG A 123 10.41 1.34 -7.25
C ARG A 123 9.41 1.22 -8.41
N ALA A 124 8.16 0.90 -8.14
CA ALA A 124 7.10 0.85 -9.13
C ALA A 124 6.79 2.26 -9.68
N TYR A 125 6.66 3.25 -8.79
CA TYR A 125 6.44 4.65 -9.15
C TYR A 125 7.57 5.22 -10.00
N GLU A 126 8.82 5.02 -9.59
CA GLU A 126 10.02 5.45 -10.34
C GLU A 126 10.14 4.80 -11.73
N ALA A 127 9.66 3.56 -11.87
CA ALA A 127 9.62 2.85 -13.15
C ALA A 127 8.51 3.35 -14.09
N GLY A 128 7.61 4.21 -13.61
CA GLY A 128 6.46 4.72 -14.36
C GLY A 128 5.24 3.79 -14.33
N VAL A 129 5.15 2.86 -13.38
CA VAL A 129 3.92 2.09 -13.14
C VAL A 129 2.88 3.01 -12.52
N SER A 130 1.64 2.88 -12.95
CA SER A 130 0.49 3.59 -12.39
C SER A 130 0.18 3.09 -10.98
N VAL A 131 0.69 3.80 -9.97
CA VAL A 131 0.57 3.49 -8.53
C VAL A 131 0.38 4.77 -7.72
N PRO A 132 -0.10 4.72 -6.47
CA PRO A 132 -0.07 5.87 -5.58
C PRO A 132 1.35 6.40 -5.40
N LYS A 133 1.54 7.72 -5.50
CA LYS A 133 2.83 8.36 -5.26
C LYS A 133 3.25 8.11 -3.80
N PRO A 134 4.40 7.45 -3.55
CA PRO A 134 4.89 7.27 -2.20
C PRO A 134 5.35 8.61 -1.62
N VAL A 135 5.00 8.88 -0.35
CA VAL A 135 5.34 10.14 0.34
C VAL A 135 6.30 9.89 1.49
N ALA A 136 5.97 8.96 2.39
CA ALA A 136 6.83 8.64 3.52
C ALA A 136 6.55 7.25 4.09
N VAL A 137 7.53 6.69 4.79
CA VAL A 137 7.35 5.54 5.67
C VAL A 137 7.98 5.82 7.02
N TYR A 138 7.27 5.47 8.10
CA TYR A 138 7.84 5.52 9.44
C TYR A 138 7.24 4.43 10.33
N LYS A 139 8.09 3.53 10.83
CA LYS A 139 7.68 2.36 11.64
C LYS A 139 6.61 1.54 10.90
N ASN A 140 5.39 1.46 11.43
CA ASN A 140 4.26 0.72 10.87
C ASN A 140 3.31 1.60 10.04
N ILE A 141 3.74 2.79 9.61
CA ILE A 141 2.91 3.73 8.86
C ILE A 141 3.53 3.99 7.49
N ILE A 142 2.74 3.85 6.44
CA ILE A 142 3.04 4.31 5.08
C ILE A 142 2.11 5.46 4.74
N VAL A 143 2.68 6.53 4.17
CA VAL A 143 1.96 7.68 3.62
C VAL A 143 2.19 7.71 2.12
N MET A 144 1.10 7.81 1.36
CA MET A 144 1.11 7.89 -0.11
C MET A 144 0.00 8.84 -0.58
N SER A 145 0.00 9.22 -1.86
CA SER A 145 -1.10 10.01 -2.44
C SER A 145 -2.42 9.26 -2.31
N PHE A 146 -3.49 9.97 -1.96
CA PHE A 146 -4.83 9.41 -2.01
C PHE A 146 -5.29 9.26 -3.47
N ILE A 147 -5.94 8.15 -3.80
CA ILE A 147 -6.54 7.91 -5.11
C ILE A 147 -8.06 7.97 -4.93
N GLY A 148 -8.64 9.08 -5.38
CA GLY A 148 -10.02 9.43 -5.11
C GLY A 148 -10.17 10.94 -4.96
N GLU A 149 -11.31 11.38 -4.47
CA GLU A 149 -11.63 12.81 -4.34
C GLU A 149 -12.46 13.06 -3.09
N ASN A 150 -12.16 14.14 -2.36
CA ASN A 150 -12.89 14.57 -1.16
C ASN A 150 -13.08 13.46 -0.11
N GLY A 151 -12.05 12.64 0.11
CA GLY A 151 -12.07 11.53 1.07
C GLY A 151 -12.81 10.27 0.60
N VAL A 152 -13.38 10.28 -0.61
CA VAL A 152 -14.00 9.10 -1.22
C VAL A 152 -12.96 8.38 -2.09
N PRO A 153 -12.58 7.13 -1.76
CA PRO A 153 -11.59 6.40 -2.55
C PRO A 153 -12.15 6.04 -3.93
N ALA A 154 -11.26 5.95 -4.92
CA ALA A 154 -11.61 5.44 -6.23
C ALA A 154 -12.14 3.99 -6.13
N PRO A 155 -13.12 3.60 -6.97
CA PRO A 155 -13.66 2.26 -6.94
C PRO A 155 -12.59 1.23 -7.31
N LEU A 156 -12.67 0.06 -6.68
CA LEU A 156 -11.86 -1.09 -7.08
C LEU A 156 -12.33 -1.60 -8.44
N LEU A 157 -11.42 -2.16 -9.24
CA LEU A 157 -11.73 -2.74 -10.55
C LEU A 157 -12.86 -3.76 -10.47
N LYS A 158 -12.98 -4.49 -9.35
CA LYS A 158 -14.07 -5.45 -9.12
C LYS A 158 -15.47 -4.80 -9.18
N ASP A 159 -15.58 -3.55 -8.70
CA ASP A 159 -16.83 -2.79 -8.53
C ASP A 159 -16.98 -1.65 -9.54
N ALA A 160 -15.89 -1.28 -10.23
CA ALA A 160 -15.87 -0.16 -11.16
C ALA A 160 -16.62 -0.48 -12.45
N GLU A 161 -17.40 0.49 -12.92
CA GLU A 161 -17.93 0.47 -14.28
C GLU A 161 -16.82 0.88 -15.26
N VAL A 162 -16.45 -0.05 -16.15
CA VAL A 162 -15.44 0.17 -17.17
C VAL A 162 -16.11 0.23 -18.53
N GLY A 163 -15.97 1.35 -19.22
CA GLY A 163 -16.58 1.55 -20.55
C GLY A 163 -15.93 0.69 -21.64
N ASP A 164 -14.60 0.53 -21.58
CA ASP A 164 -13.83 -0.28 -22.53
C ASP A 164 -12.94 -1.27 -21.77
N TYR A 165 -13.45 -2.50 -21.61
CA TYR A 165 -12.75 -3.57 -20.92
C TYR A 165 -11.50 -4.04 -21.66
N GLU A 166 -11.46 -3.95 -22.99
CA GLU A 166 -10.30 -4.37 -23.77
C GLU A 166 -9.15 -3.37 -23.60
N ARG A 167 -9.45 -2.08 -23.69
CA ARG A 167 -8.47 -1.01 -23.42
C ARG A 167 -7.97 -1.06 -21.98
N MET A 168 -8.86 -1.23 -21.00
CA MET A 168 -8.48 -1.36 -19.59
C MET A 168 -7.58 -2.58 -19.35
N PHE A 169 -7.91 -3.72 -19.96
CA PHE A 169 -7.10 -4.93 -19.89
C PHE A 169 -5.67 -4.68 -20.38
N TRP A 170 -5.50 -4.07 -21.56
CA TRP A 170 -4.17 -3.79 -22.10
C TRP A 170 -3.40 -2.75 -21.29
N LYS A 171 -4.06 -1.72 -20.74
CA LYS A 171 -3.43 -0.80 -19.78
C LYS A 171 -2.89 -1.53 -18.54
N ILE A 172 -3.61 -2.52 -18.03
CA ILE A 172 -3.15 -3.34 -16.90
C ILE A 172 -1.96 -4.20 -17.32
N VAL A 173 -2.02 -4.86 -18.49
CA VAL A 173 -0.90 -5.66 -19.02
C VAL A 173 0.36 -4.82 -19.21
N ASP A 174 0.25 -3.60 -19.75
CA ASP A 174 1.37 -2.67 -19.91
C ASP A 174 1.99 -2.25 -18.57
N ASN A 175 1.16 -2.03 -17.55
CA ASN A 175 1.63 -1.76 -16.19
C ASN A 175 2.34 -2.97 -15.58
N VAL A 176 1.82 -4.19 -15.78
CA VAL A 176 2.48 -5.43 -15.33
C VAL A 176 3.82 -5.62 -16.04
N LYS A 177 3.88 -5.38 -17.36
CA LYS A 177 5.11 -5.39 -18.16
C LYS A 177 6.12 -4.39 -17.65
N THR A 178 5.70 -3.15 -17.36
CA THR A 178 6.57 -2.12 -16.80
C THR A 178 7.09 -2.50 -15.41
N LEU A 179 6.23 -3.04 -14.56
CA LEU A 179 6.58 -3.53 -13.22
C LEU A 179 7.61 -4.68 -13.29
N TYR A 180 7.42 -5.64 -14.19
CA TYR A 180 8.34 -6.77 -14.37
C TYR A 180 9.66 -6.33 -15.01
N CYS A 181 9.60 -5.67 -16.17
CA CYS A 181 10.77 -5.39 -16.99
C CYS A 181 11.63 -4.25 -16.43
N LYS A 182 11.01 -3.14 -15.96
CA LYS A 182 11.72 -1.95 -15.48
C LYS A 182 11.88 -1.97 -13.97
N ALA A 183 10.79 -2.18 -13.21
CA ALA A 183 10.86 -2.19 -11.75
C ALA A 183 11.46 -3.49 -11.18
N LYS A 184 11.60 -4.55 -11.99
CA LYS A 184 12.11 -5.87 -11.55
C LYS A 184 11.33 -6.44 -10.36
N ILE A 185 10.03 -6.18 -10.33
CA ILE A 185 9.09 -6.64 -9.29
C ILE A 185 7.99 -7.48 -9.92
N VAL A 186 7.54 -8.50 -9.19
CA VAL A 186 6.28 -9.21 -9.43
C VAL A 186 5.34 -8.85 -8.28
N HIS A 187 4.10 -8.45 -8.58
CA HIS A 187 3.15 -8.03 -7.55
C HIS A 187 2.81 -9.17 -6.58
N ALA A 188 2.74 -10.40 -7.10
CA ALA A 188 2.54 -11.63 -6.33
C ALA A 188 1.26 -11.63 -5.49
N ASP A 189 0.24 -10.88 -5.92
CA ASP A 189 -1.15 -10.96 -5.43
C ASP A 189 -2.14 -10.22 -6.36
N LEU A 190 -1.74 -9.89 -7.60
CA LEU A 190 -2.51 -8.96 -8.44
C LEU A 190 -3.87 -9.58 -8.83
N SER A 191 -4.93 -8.79 -8.65
CA SER A 191 -6.32 -9.14 -8.92
C SER A 191 -7.19 -7.88 -9.04
N GLU A 192 -8.48 -8.05 -9.34
CA GLU A 192 -9.47 -6.98 -9.35
C GLU A 192 -9.68 -6.28 -7.99
N TYR A 193 -9.16 -6.85 -6.90
CA TYR A 193 -9.27 -6.33 -5.54
C TYR A 193 -8.16 -5.34 -5.17
N ASN A 194 -7.03 -5.35 -5.89
CA ASN A 194 -5.88 -4.46 -5.64
C ASN A 194 -5.53 -3.56 -6.84
N ILE A 195 -6.54 -3.33 -7.69
CA ILE A 195 -6.51 -2.33 -8.76
C ILE A 195 -7.65 -1.37 -8.50
N MET A 196 -7.35 -0.07 -8.37
CA MET A 196 -8.37 0.99 -8.40
C MET A 196 -8.55 1.48 -9.84
N VAL A 197 -9.74 1.97 -10.18
CA VAL A 197 -10.01 2.65 -11.45
C VAL A 197 -10.17 4.14 -11.16
N TRP A 198 -9.22 4.94 -11.63
CA TRP A 198 -9.24 6.39 -11.44
C TRP A 198 -9.03 7.09 -12.77
N LYS A 199 -10.00 7.92 -13.19
CA LYS A 199 -9.95 8.67 -14.45
C LYS A 199 -9.65 7.78 -15.68
N GLU A 200 -10.32 6.63 -15.77
CA GLU A 200 -10.11 5.58 -16.80
C GLU A 200 -8.75 4.88 -16.78
N ASP A 201 -7.90 5.12 -15.78
CA ASP A 201 -6.61 4.46 -15.63
C ASP A 201 -6.63 3.45 -14.47
N PRO A 202 -5.99 2.28 -14.65
CA PRO A 202 -5.78 1.33 -13.57
C PRO A 202 -4.67 1.84 -12.65
N ILE A 203 -4.90 1.84 -11.35
CA ILE A 203 -3.91 2.19 -10.34
C ILE A 203 -3.65 0.98 -9.45
N PHE A 204 -2.44 0.43 -9.46
CA PHE A 204 -2.07 -0.72 -8.64
C PHE A 204 -1.72 -0.27 -7.22
N PHE A 205 -2.17 -1.00 -6.22
CA PHE A 205 -1.83 -0.74 -4.82
C PHE A 205 -1.60 -2.05 -4.06
N ASP A 206 -1.18 -1.95 -2.80
CA ASP A 206 -0.90 -3.10 -1.92
C ASP A 206 0.29 -3.99 -2.34
N PHE A 207 1.48 -3.38 -2.36
CA PHE A 207 2.74 -4.04 -2.72
C PHE A 207 3.38 -4.85 -1.57
N GLY A 208 2.60 -5.18 -0.52
CA GLY A 208 3.08 -5.90 0.66
C GLY A 208 3.66 -7.26 0.31
N GLN A 209 2.95 -8.02 -0.54
CA GLN A 209 3.35 -9.36 -0.98
C GLN A 209 4.34 -9.36 -2.15
N ALA A 210 4.54 -8.23 -2.81
CA ALA A 210 5.36 -8.14 -4.01
C ALA A 210 6.82 -8.57 -3.78
N VAL A 211 7.35 -9.32 -4.75
CA VAL A 211 8.69 -9.92 -4.71
C VAL A 211 9.55 -9.41 -5.84
N LEU A 212 10.87 -9.54 -5.70
CA LEU A 212 11.80 -9.27 -6.80
C LEU A 212 11.69 -10.36 -7.88
N THR A 213 11.97 -10.00 -9.13
CA THR A 213 12.08 -10.97 -10.24
C THR A 213 13.15 -12.04 -10.03
N SER A 214 14.12 -11.79 -9.16
CA SER A 214 15.14 -12.78 -8.75
C SER A 214 14.65 -13.77 -7.69
N HIS A 215 13.41 -13.65 -7.22
CA HIS A 215 12.84 -14.56 -6.22
C HIS A 215 12.62 -15.95 -6.85
N PRO A 216 12.91 -17.07 -6.15
CA PRO A 216 12.78 -18.43 -6.72
C PRO A 216 11.39 -18.73 -7.29
N ASN A 217 10.34 -18.14 -6.70
CA ASN A 217 8.95 -18.33 -7.12
C ASN A 217 8.40 -17.16 -7.98
N ALA A 218 9.25 -16.26 -8.49
CA ALA A 218 8.80 -15.07 -9.22
C ALA A 218 7.94 -15.42 -10.44
N ASP A 219 8.36 -16.40 -11.24
CA ASP A 219 7.65 -16.82 -12.46
C ASP A 219 6.27 -17.42 -12.13
N PHE A 220 6.19 -18.24 -11.08
CA PHE A 220 4.93 -18.78 -10.58
C PHE A 220 3.95 -17.67 -10.16
N PHE A 221 4.46 -16.67 -9.43
CA PHE A 221 3.62 -15.54 -9.00
C PHE A 221 3.17 -14.69 -10.19
N LEU A 222 4.03 -14.45 -11.17
CA LEU A 222 3.67 -13.71 -12.38
C LEU A 222 2.58 -14.45 -13.17
N GLU A 223 2.74 -15.75 -13.40
CA GLU A 223 1.73 -16.55 -14.09
C GLU A 223 0.38 -16.50 -13.37
N ARG A 224 0.38 -16.58 -12.03
CA ARG A 224 -0.83 -16.47 -11.21
C ARG A 224 -1.49 -15.09 -11.34
N ASP A 225 -0.72 -14.02 -11.24
CA ASP A 225 -1.20 -12.64 -11.40
C ASP A 225 -1.83 -12.44 -12.80
N VAL A 226 -1.14 -12.86 -13.86
CA VAL A 226 -1.65 -12.78 -15.24
C VAL A 226 -2.92 -13.62 -15.41
N LYS A 227 -2.97 -14.81 -14.81
CA LYS A 227 -4.15 -15.67 -14.84
C LYS A 227 -5.35 -15.03 -14.15
N ASN A 228 -5.15 -14.40 -12.99
CA ASN A 228 -6.21 -13.70 -12.27
C ASN A 228 -6.81 -12.58 -13.13
N ILE A 229 -5.97 -11.70 -13.67
CA ILE A 229 -6.40 -10.60 -14.54
C ILE A 229 -7.08 -11.13 -15.80
N THR A 230 -6.47 -12.10 -16.49
CA THR A 230 -7.05 -12.69 -17.71
C THR A 230 -8.43 -13.29 -17.43
N ASN A 231 -8.60 -14.02 -16.33
CA ASN A 231 -9.89 -14.61 -15.97
C ASN A 231 -10.96 -13.56 -15.65
N PHE A 232 -10.59 -12.46 -14.97
CA PHE A 232 -11.50 -11.37 -14.66
C PHE A 232 -12.06 -10.72 -15.93
N PHE A 233 -11.21 -10.46 -16.92
CA PHE A 233 -11.58 -9.81 -18.18
C PHE A 233 -12.23 -10.78 -19.19
N LYS A 234 -11.86 -12.07 -19.20
CA LYS A 234 -12.54 -13.10 -20.00
C LYS A 234 -14.04 -13.17 -19.69
N LYS A 235 -14.41 -13.09 -18.41
CA LYS A 235 -15.82 -13.05 -17.96
C LYS A 235 -16.59 -11.82 -18.46
N ARG A 236 -15.87 -10.81 -18.96
CA ARG A 236 -16.41 -9.53 -19.47
C ARG A 236 -16.23 -9.37 -20.99
N GLY A 237 -15.96 -10.48 -21.69
CA GLY A 237 -15.93 -10.53 -23.15
C GLY A 237 -14.55 -10.27 -23.79
N VAL A 238 -13.50 -10.01 -23.01
CA VAL A 238 -12.15 -9.83 -23.55
C VAL A 238 -11.57 -11.19 -23.97
N LYS A 239 -11.11 -11.28 -25.22
CA LYS A 239 -10.47 -12.48 -25.77
C LYS A 239 -8.96 -12.40 -25.58
N ALA A 240 -8.46 -12.95 -24.49
CA ALA A 240 -7.02 -13.00 -24.21
C ALA A 240 -6.61 -14.39 -23.70
N GLU A 241 -5.48 -14.93 -24.15
CA GLU A 241 -4.95 -16.20 -23.63
C GLU A 241 -3.76 -15.94 -22.70
N VAL A 242 -3.72 -16.62 -21.56
CA VAL A 242 -2.68 -16.40 -20.52
C VAL A 242 -1.27 -16.53 -21.10
N LYS A 243 -1.05 -17.51 -21.98
CA LYS A 243 0.24 -17.72 -22.65
C LYS A 243 0.65 -16.53 -23.53
N SER A 244 -0.30 -15.98 -24.29
CA SER A 244 -0.06 -14.82 -25.16
C SER A 244 0.25 -13.57 -24.36
N VAL A 245 -0.46 -13.36 -23.24
CA VAL A 245 -0.23 -12.21 -22.35
C VAL A 245 1.14 -12.32 -21.65
N LEU A 246 1.53 -13.53 -21.22
CA LEU A 246 2.86 -13.77 -20.67
C LEU A 246 3.95 -13.52 -21.71
N ALA A 247 3.77 -13.97 -22.95
CA ALA A 247 4.71 -13.70 -24.04
C ALA A 247 4.88 -12.18 -24.27
N GLU A 248 3.78 -11.43 -24.30
CA GLU A 248 3.79 -9.97 -24.42
C GLU A 248 4.56 -9.29 -23.28
N ILE A 249 4.36 -9.73 -22.04
CA ILE A 249 5.05 -9.20 -20.86
C ILE A 249 6.55 -9.52 -20.91
N LEU A 250 6.90 -10.75 -21.25
CA LEU A 250 8.27 -11.25 -21.24
C LEU A 250 9.07 -10.83 -22.49
N GLY A 251 8.39 -10.36 -23.55
CA GLY A 251 9.00 -9.89 -24.79
C GLY A 251 9.36 -10.99 -25.78
N TYR A 252 8.59 -12.09 -25.80
CA TYR A 252 8.72 -13.20 -26.76
C TYR A 252 7.60 -13.20 -27.80
#